data_AF-A0A6M1Z452-F1
#
_entry.id   AF-A0A6M1Z452-F1
#
_cell.length_a   1.000
_cell.length_b   1.000
_cell.length_c   1.000
_cell.angle_alpha   90.00
_cell.angle_beta   90.00
_cell.angle_gamma   90.00
#
_symmetry.space_group_name_H-M   'P 1'
#
loop_
_entity.id
_entity.type
_entity.pdbx_description
1 polymer ?
#
loop_
_entity_poly.entity_id
_entity_poly.type
_entity_poly.pdbx_seq_one_letter_code
_entity_poly.pdbx_strand_id
1 'polypeptide(L)'
;MNKVIAFLGESEMGRFYYPYFCSSLTQLATTLGNPPEDSRGLDFAIQAIMYERDVIYFRVEEEGFSIKDYIKSFEIIKDKKKVKRLDAICIPGVGDIEIILQLDPICKLHSSIIITTQKDLFDYLLAE
;
A
#
# COMPACT_ATOMS: atom_id res chain seq x y z
N MET A 1 -9.53 9.22 16.56
CA MET A 1 -9.11 7.88 16.11
C MET A 1 -8.33 8.07 14.83
N ASN A 2 -7.09 7.60 14.78
CA ASN A 2 -6.23 7.80 13.61
C ASN A 2 -6.84 7.10 12.39
N LYS A 3 -6.54 7.63 11.21
CA LYS A 3 -6.89 6.98 9.94
C LYS A 3 -5.85 5.90 9.67
N VAL A 4 -6.30 4.74 9.22
CA VAL A 4 -5.46 3.58 8.90
C VAL A 4 -5.24 3.54 7.40
N ILE A 5 -3.99 3.60 6.96
CA ILE A 5 -3.64 3.61 5.54
C ILE A 5 -2.76 2.41 5.24
N ALA A 6 -3.14 1.62 4.23
CA ALA A 6 -2.28 0.57 3.71
C ALA A 6 -1.37 1.11 2.61
N PHE A 7 -0.11 0.73 2.61
CA PHE A 7 0.86 1.05 1.57
C PHE A 7 1.41 -0.25 1.00
N LEU A 8 1.51 -0.32 -0.32
CA LEU A 8 2.13 -1.42 -1.03
C LEU A 8 3.26 -0.85 -1.87
N GLY A 9 4.49 -1.20 -1.53
CA GLY A 9 5.67 -0.65 -2.17
C GLY A 9 6.92 -1.46 -1.87
N GLU A 10 7.97 -1.20 -2.64
CA GLU A 10 9.23 -1.93 -2.51
C GLU A 10 10.02 -1.42 -1.30
N SER A 11 10.64 -2.35 -0.57
CA SER A 11 11.48 -2.05 0.59
C SER A 11 12.64 -3.03 0.68
N GLU A 12 13.77 -2.59 1.22
CA GLU A 12 14.98 -3.40 1.42
C GLU A 12 14.70 -4.64 2.29
N MET A 13 13.99 -4.44 3.40
CA MET A 13 13.67 -5.46 4.41
C MET A 13 12.17 -5.75 4.49
N GLY A 14 11.83 -6.76 5.28
CA GLY A 14 10.45 -7.22 5.47
C GLY A 14 10.13 -8.48 4.65
N ARG A 15 9.12 -9.21 5.11
CA ARG A 15 8.62 -10.43 4.48
C ARG A 15 7.49 -10.07 3.51
N PHE A 16 7.51 -10.68 2.34
CA PHE A 16 6.36 -10.64 1.43
C PHE A 16 5.13 -11.23 2.09
N TYR A 17 3.95 -10.73 1.71
CA TYR A 17 2.65 -11.23 2.17
C TYR A 17 2.43 -11.13 3.68
N TYR A 18 3.10 -10.18 4.34
CA TYR A 18 2.95 -9.93 5.76
C TYR A 18 2.54 -8.48 6.02
N PRO A 19 1.44 -8.23 6.74
CA PRO A 19 1.00 -6.87 7.07
C PRO A 19 1.83 -6.31 8.24
N TYR A 20 2.71 -5.35 7.95
CA TYR A 20 3.48 -4.66 8.97
C TYR A 20 2.70 -3.46 9.52
N PHE A 21 2.34 -3.50 10.79
CA PHE A 21 1.65 -2.39 11.46
C PHE A 21 2.68 -1.45 12.08
N CYS A 22 2.77 -0.24 11.54
CA CYS A 22 3.75 0.76 11.96
C CYS A 22 3.04 2.02 12.46
N SER A 23 3.50 2.55 13.60
CA SER A 23 3.01 3.82 14.18
C SER A 23 4.12 4.81 14.49
N SER A 24 5.39 4.48 14.19
CA SER A 24 6.53 5.37 14.37
C SER A 24 7.58 5.18 13.28
N LEU A 25 8.32 6.24 12.98
CA LEU A 25 9.39 6.22 11.97
C LEU A 25 10.51 5.22 12.33
N THR A 26 10.85 5.12 13.61
CA THR A 26 11.84 4.16 14.10
C THR A 26 11.41 2.73 13.79
N GLN A 27 10.15 2.38 14.10
CA GLN A 27 9.63 1.04 13.82
C GLN A 27 9.59 0.75 12.30
N LEU A 28 9.19 1.72 11.49
CA LEU A 28 9.16 1.59 10.03
C LEU A 28 10.57 1.28 9.50
N ALA A 29 11.56 2.11 9.87
CA ALA A 29 12.94 1.97 9.42
C ALA A 29 13.60 0.67 9.87
N THR A 30 13.41 0.25 11.14
CA THR A 30 14.00 -1.01 11.63
C THR A 30 13.35 -2.27 11.07
N THR A 31 12.14 -2.15 10.52
CA THR A 31 11.38 -3.29 9.98
C THR A 31 11.54 -3.44 8.47
N LEU A 32 11.56 -2.31 7.74
CA LEU A 32 11.48 -2.27 6.29
C LEU A 32 12.77 -1.78 5.62
N GLY A 33 13.72 -1.21 6.39
CA GLY A 33 14.96 -0.66 5.84
C GLY A 33 14.70 0.56 4.95
N ASN A 34 15.50 0.69 3.89
CA ASN A 34 15.39 1.79 2.94
C ASN A 34 14.56 1.38 1.70
N PRO A 35 13.91 2.33 1.02
CA PRO A 35 13.37 2.07 -0.32
C PRO A 35 14.49 2.09 -1.38
N PRO A 36 14.31 1.37 -2.50
CA PRO A 36 15.02 1.66 -3.75
C PRO A 36 14.76 3.11 -4.23
N GLU A 37 15.65 3.64 -5.07
CA GLU A 37 15.62 5.05 -5.50
C GLU A 37 14.32 5.48 -6.19
N ASP A 38 13.67 4.57 -6.92
CA ASP A 38 12.43 4.85 -7.67
C ASP A 38 11.13 4.46 -6.92
N SER A 39 11.24 3.83 -5.76
CA SER A 39 10.09 3.39 -4.96
C SER A 39 9.51 4.53 -4.12
N ARG A 40 8.19 4.66 -4.07
CA ARG A 40 7.48 5.73 -3.35
C ARG A 40 6.66 5.22 -2.17
N GLY A 41 6.45 3.91 -2.03
CA GLY A 41 5.65 3.35 -0.95
C GLY A 41 6.12 3.76 0.44
N LEU A 42 7.43 3.63 0.72
CA LEU A 42 8.01 4.01 2.01
C LEU A 42 7.99 5.53 2.24
N ASP A 43 8.25 6.33 1.20
CA ASP A 43 8.17 7.80 1.30
C ASP A 43 6.79 8.25 1.77
N PHE A 44 5.73 7.69 1.18
CA PHE A 44 4.36 8.00 1.59
C PHE A 44 4.01 7.44 2.97
N ALA A 45 4.53 6.26 3.34
CA ALA A 45 4.35 5.72 4.68
C ALA A 45 5.00 6.60 5.77
N ILE A 46 6.19 7.14 5.52
CA ILE A 46 6.87 8.12 6.38
C ILE A 46 5.98 9.35 6.57
N GLN A 47 5.49 9.93 5.46
CA GLN A 47 4.60 11.09 5.52
C GLN A 47 3.33 10.78 6.32
N ALA A 48 2.71 9.62 6.09
CA ALA A 48 1.52 9.20 6.83
C ALA A 48 1.76 9.14 8.34
N ILE A 49 2.89 8.57 8.78
CA ILE A 49 3.27 8.55 10.19
C ILE A 49 3.46 9.98 10.73
N MET A 50 4.13 10.86 9.98
CA MET A 50 4.30 12.27 10.37
C MET A 50 2.98 13.03 10.50
N TYR A 51 1.94 12.64 9.75
CA TYR A 51 0.58 13.16 9.85
C TYR A 51 -0.31 12.37 10.83
N GLU A 52 0.27 11.61 11.75
CA GLU A 52 -0.44 10.85 12.79
C GLU A 52 -1.47 9.88 12.17
N ARG A 53 -1.02 9.10 11.20
CA ARG A 53 -1.78 8.01 10.58
C ARG A 53 -1.20 6.67 11.00
N ASP A 54 -2.06 5.69 11.17
CA ASP A 54 -1.62 4.31 11.41
C ASP A 54 -1.31 3.67 10.06
N VAL A 55 -0.15 3.01 9.95
CA VAL A 55 0.33 2.44 8.69
C VAL A 55 0.22 0.92 8.72
N ILE A 56 -0.31 0.35 7.64
CA ILE A 56 -0.17 -1.07 7.31
C ILE A 56 0.71 -1.17 6.06
N TYR A 57 1.94 -1.63 6.20
CA TYR A 57 2.85 -1.75 5.06
C TYR A 57 2.91 -3.19 4.56
N PHE A 58 2.79 -3.36 3.24
CA PHE A 58 3.06 -4.61 2.55
C PHE A 58 4.23 -4.39 1.61
N ARG A 59 5.30 -5.16 1.82
CA ARG A 59 6.42 -5.21 0.89
C ARG A 59 5.97 -5.90 -0.40
N VAL A 60 6.25 -5.27 -1.54
CA VAL A 60 6.22 -5.91 -2.87
C VAL A 60 7.64 -6.08 -3.39
N GLU A 61 7.85 -7.04 -4.28
CA GLU A 61 9.17 -7.33 -4.87
C GLU A 61 9.64 -6.20 -5.79
N GLU A 62 8.74 -5.69 -6.62
CA GLU A 62 8.99 -4.57 -7.53
C GLU A 62 7.74 -3.68 -7.56
N GLU A 63 7.88 -2.42 -7.14
CA GLU A 63 6.78 -1.46 -7.10
C GLU A 63 6.26 -1.17 -8.51
N GLY A 64 4.94 -1.24 -8.70
CA GLY A 64 4.31 -1.04 -10.00
C GLY A 64 4.24 -2.28 -10.91
N PHE A 65 5.06 -3.31 -10.65
CA PHE A 65 5.19 -4.46 -11.57
C PHE A 65 4.83 -5.80 -10.95
N SER A 66 5.03 -6.01 -9.64
CA SER A 66 4.80 -7.32 -9.02
C SER A 66 3.31 -7.61 -8.74
N ILE A 67 2.51 -7.82 -9.79
CA ILE A 67 1.05 -8.08 -9.74
C ILE A 67 0.68 -9.11 -8.66
N LYS A 68 1.44 -10.20 -8.59
CA LYS A 68 1.24 -11.30 -7.63
C LYS A 68 1.30 -10.82 -6.17
N ASP A 69 2.16 -9.85 -5.87
CA ASP A 69 2.32 -9.33 -4.51
C ASP A 69 1.20 -8.39 -4.12
N TYR A 70 0.71 -7.58 -5.05
CA TYR A 70 -0.50 -6.78 -4.86
C TYR A 70 -1.70 -7.69 -4.58
N ILE A 71 -1.99 -8.67 -5.45
CA ILE A 71 -3.15 -9.55 -5.32
C ILE A 71 -3.11 -10.32 -3.99
N LYS A 72 -1.97 -10.89 -3.59
CA LYS A 72 -1.87 -11.60 -2.31
C LYS A 72 -2.06 -10.67 -1.11
N SER A 73 -1.56 -9.45 -1.19
CA SER A 73 -1.76 -8.44 -0.13
C SER A 73 -3.24 -8.03 -0.06
N PHE A 74 -3.92 -7.92 -1.19
CA PHE A 74 -5.36 -7.65 -1.27
C PHE A 74 -6.19 -8.73 -0.59
N GLU A 75 -5.87 -10.01 -0.79
CA GLU A 75 -6.53 -11.12 -0.08
C GLU A 75 -6.34 -11.06 1.45
N ILE A 76 -5.17 -10.60 1.92
CA ILE A 76 -4.93 -10.37 3.35
C ILE A 76 -5.78 -9.20 3.87
N ILE A 77 -5.89 -8.12 3.10
CA ILE A 77 -6.67 -6.93 3.46
C ILE A 77 -8.18 -7.23 3.49
N LYS A 78 -8.67 -8.12 2.63
CA LYS A 78 -10.08 -8.58 2.64
C LYS A 78 -10.43 -9.38 3.90
N ASP A 79 -9.46 -10.04 4.52
CA ASP A 79 -9.66 -10.76 5.78
C ASP A 79 -9.81 -9.80 6.97
N LYS A 80 -11.06 -9.54 7.37
CA LYS A 80 -11.40 -8.67 8.52
C LYS A 80 -10.80 -9.13 9.86
N LYS A 81 -10.36 -10.39 9.98
CA LYS A 81 -9.65 -10.85 11.18
C LYS A 81 -8.21 -10.31 11.23
N LYS A 82 -7.59 -10.11 10.06
CA LYS A 82 -6.23 -9.57 9.92
C LYS A 82 -6.24 -8.04 9.83
N VAL A 83 -7.14 -7.48 9.03
CA VAL A 83 -7.31 -6.03 8.86
C VAL A 83 -8.72 -5.63 9.25
N LYS A 84 -8.90 -5.12 10.47
CA LYS A 84 -10.23 -4.78 10.99
C LYS A 84 -10.83 -3.54 10.32
N ARG A 85 -9.97 -2.55 10.03
CA ARG A 85 -10.33 -1.25 9.49
C ARG A 85 -9.23 -0.77 8.56
N LEU A 86 -9.66 -0.08 7.51
CA LEU A 86 -8.80 0.55 6.52
C LEU A 86 -9.54 1.79 6.01
N ASP A 87 -8.89 2.94 6.02
CA ASP A 87 -9.47 4.19 5.53
C ASP A 87 -8.97 4.54 4.12
N ALA A 88 -7.75 4.13 3.78
CA ALA A 88 -7.20 4.31 2.44
C ALA A 88 -6.18 3.23 2.08
N ILE A 89 -5.95 3.04 0.78
CA ILE A 89 -4.90 2.17 0.22
C ILE A 89 -4.09 2.99 -0.76
N CYS A 90 -2.77 3.01 -0.59
CA CYS A 90 -1.83 3.67 -1.47
C CYS A 90 -1.02 2.61 -2.24
N ILE A 91 -1.09 2.68 -3.57
CA ILE A 91 -0.42 1.78 -4.52
C ILE A 91 0.39 2.60 -5.53
N PRO A 92 1.47 3.28 -5.10
CA PRO A 92 2.27 4.07 -6.03
C PRO A 92 2.89 3.22 -7.13
N GLY A 93 3.09 3.83 -8.30
CA GLY A 93 3.70 3.19 -9.46
C GLY A 93 2.76 2.24 -10.22
N VAL A 94 1.50 2.15 -9.80
CA VAL A 94 0.51 1.23 -10.38
C VAL A 94 -0.53 2.00 -11.18
N GLY A 95 -0.34 2.05 -12.50
CA GLY A 95 -1.37 2.44 -13.49
C GLY A 95 -2.14 1.27 -14.09
N ASP A 96 -1.78 0.03 -13.74
CA ASP A 96 -2.34 -1.18 -14.31
C ASP A 96 -3.82 -1.38 -13.93
N ILE A 97 -4.67 -1.54 -14.95
CA ILE A 97 -6.12 -1.67 -14.78
C ILE A 97 -6.51 -2.95 -14.02
N GLU A 98 -5.79 -4.05 -14.20
CA GLU A 98 -6.06 -5.30 -13.51
C GLU A 98 -5.84 -5.14 -12.01
N ILE A 99 -4.72 -4.54 -11.59
CA ILE A 99 -4.46 -4.28 -10.17
C ILE A 99 -5.48 -3.30 -9.59
N ILE A 100 -5.76 -2.19 -10.28
CA ILE A 100 -6.67 -1.15 -9.77
C ILE A 100 -8.10 -1.68 -9.61
N LEU A 101 -8.62 -2.47 -10.56
CA LEU A 101 -9.97 -3.03 -10.47
C LEU A 101 -10.12 -4.02 -9.29
N GLN A 102 -9.05 -4.70 -8.88
CA GLN A 102 -9.08 -5.59 -7.70
C GLN A 102 -9.25 -4.83 -6.38
N LEU A 103 -9.04 -3.51 -6.35
CA LEU A 103 -9.24 -2.67 -5.16
C LEU A 103 -10.71 -2.31 -4.93
N ASP A 104 -11.59 -2.37 -5.94
CA ASP A 104 -13.02 -2.07 -5.79
C ASP A 104 -13.71 -2.89 -4.67
N PRO A 105 -13.59 -4.23 -4.62
CA PRO A 105 -14.19 -5.00 -3.53
C PRO A 105 -13.62 -4.65 -2.16
N ILE A 106 -12.33 -4.27 -2.09
CA ILE A 106 -11.70 -3.86 -0.82
C ILE A 106 -12.26 -2.51 -0.37
N CYS A 107 -12.35 -1.55 -1.30
CA CYS A 107 -12.87 -0.22 -1.02
C CYS A 107 -14.32 -0.27 -0.56
N LYS A 108 -15.15 -1.11 -1.19
CA LYS A 108 -16.53 -1.38 -0.72
C LYS A 108 -16.56 -2.00 0.67
N LEU A 109 -15.72 -3.01 0.93
CA LEU A 109 -15.68 -3.73 2.20
C LEU A 109 -15.23 -2.85 3.39
N HIS A 110 -14.31 -1.92 3.16
CA HIS A 110 -13.76 -1.06 4.22
C HIS A 110 -14.30 0.37 4.19
N SER A 111 -15.09 0.73 3.17
CA SER A 111 -15.42 2.14 2.88
C SER A 111 -14.15 3.00 2.75
N SER A 112 -13.12 2.44 2.13
CA SER A 112 -11.82 3.08 1.94
C SER A 112 -11.71 3.74 0.58
N ILE A 113 -10.75 4.65 0.44
CA ILE A 113 -10.38 5.28 -0.83
C ILE A 113 -9.05 4.73 -1.36
N ILE A 114 -8.83 4.88 -2.66
CA ILE A 114 -7.55 4.60 -3.30
C ILE A 114 -6.75 5.91 -3.37
N ILE A 115 -5.49 5.87 -2.98
CA ILE A 115 -4.52 6.93 -3.14
C ILE A 115 -3.54 6.47 -4.23
N THR A 116 -3.45 7.27 -5.28
CA THR A 116 -2.58 7.00 -6.43
C THR A 116 -1.82 8.27 -6.82
N THR A 117 -0.77 8.15 -7.62
CA THR A 117 -0.07 9.33 -8.14
C THR A 117 -0.81 9.91 -9.35
N GLN A 118 -0.48 11.14 -9.73
CA GLN A 118 -1.06 11.74 -10.94
C GLN A 118 -0.71 10.94 -12.20
N LYS A 119 0.52 10.41 -12.28
CA LYS A 119 0.98 9.59 -13.40
C LYS A 119 0.17 8.31 -13.50
N ASP A 120 0.08 7.57 -12.39
CA ASP A 120 -0.65 6.30 -12.32
C ASP A 120 -2.15 6.47 -12.66
N LEU A 121 -2.78 7.55 -12.19
CA LEU A 121 -4.15 7.88 -12.56
C LEU A 121 -4.29 8.16 -14.07
N PHE A 122 -3.34 8.87 -14.65
CA PHE A 122 -3.34 9.17 -16.09
C PHE A 122 -3.20 7.89 -16.92
N ASP A 123 -2.28 7.00 -16.54
CA ASP A 123 -2.07 5.71 -17.17
C ASP A 123 -3.34 4.84 -17.09
N TYR A 124 -4.00 4.79 -15.92
CA TYR A 124 -5.27 4.09 -15.75
C TYR A 124 -6.40 4.63 -16.65
N LEU A 125 -6.54 5.95 -16.76
CA LEU A 125 -7.62 6.58 -17.53
C LEU A 125 -7.45 6.44 -19.04
N LEU A 126 -6.24 6.12 -19.51
CA LEU A 126 -5.90 5.97 -20.93
C LEU A 126 -5.57 4.53 -21.32
N ALA A 127 -5.69 3.57 -20.41
CA ALA A 127 -5.62 2.16 -20.73
C ALA A 127 -6.82 1.79 -21.63
N GLU A 128 -6.56 1.55 -22.91
CA GLU A 128 -7.55 1.08 -23.91
C GLU A 128 -7.94 -0.39 -23.70
#